data_AF-A0A832GKM0-F1
#
_entry.id   AF-A0A832GKM0-F1
#
_cell.length_a   1.000
_cell.length_b   1.000
_cell.length_c   1.000
_cell.angle_alpha   90.00
_cell.angle_beta   90.00
_cell.angle_gamma   90.00
#
_symmetry.space_group_name_H-M   'P 1'
#
loop_
_entity.id
_entity.type
_entity.pdbx_description
1 polymer ?
#
loop_
_entity_poly.entity_id
_entity_poly.type
_entity_poly.pdbx_seq_one_letter_code
_entity_poly.pdbx_strand_id
1 'polypeptide(L)'
;RKYHADPRKPEREIALFATEYEGDQEGIAIYAPPNGAGYLLCMEQIGGGSKLHIYPRFGVQRKPILTVQTGADDTDGLDASAHNFGAPFEQGLVVAMNSEGRNFWLYRWADIEQALAKRAR
;
A
#
# COMPACT_ATOMS: atom_id res chain seq x y z
N ARG A 1 -3.96 -9.49 -7.98
CA ARG A 1 -3.78 -10.98 -8.11
C ARG A 1 -2.51 -11.42 -7.39
N LYS A 2 -2.31 -12.71 -7.11
CA LYS A 2 -1.13 -13.27 -6.43
C LYS A 2 -0.61 -14.52 -7.13
N TYR A 3 0.69 -14.56 -7.39
CA TYR A 3 1.41 -15.66 -8.07
C TYR A 3 2.73 -15.96 -7.35
N HIS A 4 3.42 -17.02 -7.77
CA HIS A 4 4.83 -17.23 -7.40
C HIS A 4 5.73 -16.31 -8.21
N ALA A 5 6.73 -15.69 -7.55
CA ALA A 5 7.76 -14.88 -8.22
C ALA A 5 9.00 -15.69 -8.67
N ASP A 6 9.11 -16.96 -8.28
CA ASP A 6 10.16 -17.88 -8.75
C ASP A 6 9.78 -18.36 -10.17
N PRO A 7 10.57 -18.08 -11.22
CA PRO A 7 10.23 -18.41 -12.60
C PRO A 7 10.19 -19.92 -12.89
N ARG A 8 10.60 -20.76 -11.94
CA ARG A 8 10.52 -22.23 -12.03
C ARG A 8 9.21 -22.79 -11.47
N LYS A 9 8.34 -21.93 -10.90
CA LYS A 9 7.02 -22.31 -10.40
C LYS A 9 5.97 -22.16 -11.51
N PRO A 10 4.89 -22.95 -11.49
CA PRO A 10 3.81 -22.80 -12.47
C PRO A 10 3.11 -21.45 -12.29
N GLU A 11 2.60 -20.89 -13.40
CA GLU A 11 1.78 -19.67 -13.47
C GLU A 11 0.36 -19.87 -12.90
N ARG A 12 0.24 -20.60 -11.80
CA ARG A 12 -1.03 -20.84 -11.11
C ARG A 12 -1.34 -19.65 -10.21
N GLU A 13 -2.52 -19.07 -10.40
CA GLU A 13 -3.03 -18.04 -9.49
C GLU A 13 -3.22 -18.63 -8.08
N ILE A 14 -2.64 -17.95 -7.09
CA ILE A 14 -2.69 -18.32 -5.67
C ILE A 14 -3.86 -17.62 -4.98
N ALA A 15 -4.15 -16.38 -5.38
CA ALA A 15 -5.29 -15.61 -4.89
C ALA A 15 -5.69 -14.46 -5.83
N LEU A 16 -6.98 -14.18 -5.87
CA LEU A 16 -7.58 -12.96 -6.40
C LEU A 16 -8.10 -12.12 -5.21
N PHE A 17 -7.89 -10.81 -5.27
CA PHE A 17 -8.30 -9.82 -4.26
C PHE A 17 -8.37 -8.43 -4.92
N ALA A 18 -8.78 -7.40 -4.17
CA ALA A 18 -8.99 -6.03 -4.64
C ALA A 18 -10.10 -5.88 -5.72
N THR A 19 -11.00 -6.86 -5.84
CA THR A 19 -12.05 -6.92 -6.87
C THR A 19 -13.29 -6.03 -6.59
N GLU A 20 -13.30 -5.31 -5.47
CA GLU A 20 -14.42 -4.46 -5.02
C GLU A 20 -14.08 -2.96 -5.16
N TYR A 21 -13.04 -2.60 -5.93
CA TYR A 21 -12.62 -1.21 -6.15
C TYR A 21 -13.59 -0.49 -7.10
N GLU A 22 -13.82 0.79 -6.84
CA GLU A 22 -14.62 1.69 -7.69
C GLU A 22 -13.75 2.35 -8.77
N GLY A 23 -12.49 2.61 -8.44
CA GLY A 23 -11.44 3.07 -9.37
C GLY A 23 -10.47 1.98 -9.81
N ASP A 24 -9.42 2.38 -10.54
CA ASP A 24 -8.48 1.44 -11.17
C ASP A 24 -7.46 0.83 -10.18
N GLN A 25 -7.00 -0.39 -10.50
CA GLN A 25 -6.02 -1.15 -9.71
C GLN A 25 -4.59 -0.77 -10.10
N GLU A 26 -4.11 0.35 -9.57
CA GLU A 26 -2.79 0.90 -9.89
C GLU A 26 -1.71 0.47 -8.86
N GLY A 27 -0.87 1.41 -8.41
CA GLY A 27 0.39 1.17 -7.70
C GLY A 27 0.30 0.17 -6.54
N ILE A 28 1.27 -0.75 -6.50
CA ILE A 28 1.38 -1.80 -5.49
C ILE A 28 2.77 -1.83 -4.86
N ALA A 29 2.83 -1.75 -3.53
CA ALA A 29 4.07 -1.67 -2.77
C ALA A 29 4.07 -2.62 -1.55
N ILE A 30 5.26 -2.94 -1.03
CA ILE A 30 5.40 -3.77 0.18
C ILE A 30 6.15 -2.97 1.25
N TYR A 31 5.44 -2.53 2.28
CA TYR A 31 6.09 -2.01 3.48
C TYR A 31 6.64 -3.18 4.31
N ALA A 32 7.97 -3.27 4.43
CA ALA A 32 8.68 -4.42 4.99
C ALA A 32 9.67 -4.00 6.11
N PRO A 33 9.21 -3.86 7.37
CA PRO A 33 10.10 -3.60 8.48
C PRO A 33 10.94 -4.85 8.82
N PRO A 34 12.00 -4.70 9.64
CA PRO A 34 12.73 -5.82 10.21
C PRO A 34 11.83 -6.83 10.92
N ASN A 35 12.34 -8.04 11.17
CA ASN A 35 11.64 -9.15 11.84
C ASN A 35 10.56 -9.86 11.01
N GLY A 36 10.49 -9.63 9.70
CA GLY A 36 9.63 -10.40 8.79
C GLY A 36 8.14 -10.11 8.93
N ALA A 37 7.77 -8.97 9.51
CA ALA A 37 6.41 -8.44 9.47
C ALA A 37 6.15 -7.64 8.17
N GLY A 38 5.06 -6.89 8.11
CA GLY A 38 4.79 -5.92 7.05
C GLY A 38 3.42 -6.03 6.40
N TYR A 39 3.20 -5.16 5.43
CA TYR A 39 1.92 -4.94 4.77
C TYR A 39 2.08 -4.91 3.25
N LEU A 40 1.05 -5.37 2.55
CA LEU A 40 0.90 -5.13 1.11
C LEU A 40 0.01 -3.89 0.96
N LEU A 41 0.51 -2.90 0.24
CA LEU A 41 -0.16 -1.64 -0.02
C LEU A 41 -0.63 -1.64 -1.48
N CYS A 42 -1.89 -1.31 -1.72
CA CYS A 42 -2.48 -1.27 -3.06
C CYS A 42 -3.24 0.06 -3.20
N MET A 43 -2.94 0.82 -4.25
CA MET A 43 -3.68 2.03 -4.57
C MET A 43 -4.94 1.69 -5.38
N GLU A 44 -6.05 2.33 -5.05
CA GLU A 44 -7.23 2.47 -5.89
C GLU A 44 -7.21 3.90 -6.44
N GLN A 45 -7.00 4.04 -7.75
CA GLN A 45 -6.87 5.35 -8.41
C GLN A 45 -8.23 6.06 -8.48
N ILE A 46 -8.33 7.24 -7.87
CA ILE A 46 -9.57 8.05 -7.85
C ILE A 46 -9.23 9.55 -7.88
N GLY A 47 -9.96 10.29 -8.70
CA GLY A 47 -9.88 11.74 -8.80
C GLY A 47 -10.41 12.44 -7.53
N GLY A 48 -9.71 13.49 -7.09
CA GLY A 48 -9.93 14.16 -5.82
C GLY A 48 -9.37 13.42 -4.60
N GLY A 49 -8.65 12.31 -4.82
CA GLY A 49 -7.92 11.57 -3.80
C GLY A 49 -8.07 10.06 -3.97
N SER A 50 -6.96 9.39 -4.25
CA SER A 50 -6.87 7.94 -4.40
C SER A 50 -6.89 7.25 -3.03
N LYS A 51 -7.42 6.02 -2.95
CA LYS A 51 -7.55 5.27 -1.68
C LYS A 51 -6.41 4.27 -1.52
N LEU A 52 -5.67 4.38 -0.42
CA LEU A 52 -4.63 3.42 -0.06
C LEU A 52 -5.24 2.25 0.73
N HIS A 53 -5.27 1.06 0.13
CA HIS A 53 -5.72 -0.17 0.77
C HIS A 53 -4.54 -0.96 1.34
N ILE A 54 -4.66 -1.34 2.61
CA ILE A 54 -3.61 -1.99 3.40
C ILE A 54 -4.03 -3.42 3.72
N TYR A 55 -3.33 -4.39 3.14
CA TYR A 55 -3.56 -5.82 3.30
C TYR A 55 -2.44 -6.47 4.14
N PRO A 56 -2.68 -7.64 4.75
CA PRO A 56 -1.59 -8.40 5.37
C PRO A 56 -0.58 -8.81 4.30
N ARG A 57 0.73 -8.68 4.58
CA ARG A 57 1.77 -9.17 3.65
C ARG A 57 1.75 -10.70 3.49
N PHE A 58 1.44 -11.41 4.57
CA PHE A 58 1.43 -12.87 4.63
C PHE A 58 0.02 -13.45 4.66
N GLY A 59 -0.11 -14.76 4.47
CA GLY A 59 -1.41 -15.43 4.41
C GLY A 59 -2.24 -15.01 3.19
N VAL A 60 -3.56 -14.91 3.39
CA VAL A 60 -4.55 -14.67 2.33
C VAL A 60 -5.08 -13.24 2.42
N GLN A 61 -4.91 -12.49 1.33
CA GLN A 61 -5.47 -11.15 1.15
C GLN A 61 -6.94 -11.32 0.73
N ARG A 62 -7.89 -11.14 1.65
CA ARG A 62 -9.34 -11.20 1.35
C ARG A 62 -9.98 -9.81 1.30
N LYS A 63 -9.80 -9.03 2.37
CA LYS A 63 -10.26 -7.65 2.52
C LYS A 63 -9.13 -6.82 3.17
N PRO A 64 -9.08 -5.50 2.95
CA PRO A 64 -8.08 -4.64 3.57
C PRO A 64 -8.27 -4.58 5.10
N ILE A 65 -7.15 -4.61 5.82
CA ILE A 65 -7.07 -4.35 7.27
C ILE A 65 -7.38 -2.87 7.55
N LEU A 66 -6.98 -1.99 6.65
CA LEU A 66 -7.29 -0.57 6.68
C LEU A 66 -7.39 -0.04 5.24
N THR A 67 -8.30 0.89 5.01
CA THR A 67 -8.35 1.72 3.80
C THR A 67 -8.24 3.16 4.25
N VAL A 68 -7.33 3.92 3.64
CA VAL A 68 -7.05 5.31 3.97
C VAL A 68 -7.33 6.16 2.73
N GLN A 69 -8.25 7.13 2.86
CA GLN A 69 -8.40 8.18 1.86
C GLN A 69 -7.13 9.02 1.86
N THR A 70 -6.43 9.09 0.73
CA THR A 70 -5.23 9.95 0.61
C THR A 70 -5.61 11.33 0.07
N GLY A 71 -4.63 12.24 0.04
CA GLY A 71 -4.72 13.51 -0.66
C GLY A 71 -4.03 13.52 -2.03
N ALA A 72 -3.52 12.37 -2.50
CA ALA A 72 -2.90 12.24 -3.80
C ALA A 72 -3.97 11.91 -4.85
N ASP A 73 -4.12 12.79 -5.83
CA ASP A 73 -5.08 12.72 -6.92
C ASP A 73 -4.60 11.79 -8.06
N ASP A 74 -5.52 11.00 -8.62
CA ASP A 74 -5.32 10.08 -9.75
C ASP A 74 -3.93 9.38 -9.74
N THR A 75 -3.59 8.74 -8.61
CA THR A 75 -2.29 8.10 -8.39
C THR A 75 -2.10 6.83 -9.25
N ASP A 76 -1.12 6.84 -10.16
CA ASP A 76 -0.57 5.60 -10.73
C ASP A 76 0.45 4.96 -9.75
N GLY A 77 1.47 5.74 -9.36
CA GLY A 77 2.69 5.22 -8.77
C GLY A 77 2.64 5.18 -7.25
N LEU A 78 3.02 4.02 -6.68
CA LEU A 78 3.14 3.79 -5.25
C LEU A 78 4.45 3.06 -4.92
N ASP A 79 5.21 3.56 -3.95
CA ASP A 79 6.32 2.83 -3.34
C ASP A 79 6.34 3.03 -1.81
N ALA A 80 6.97 2.12 -1.07
CA ALA A 80 7.04 2.17 0.38
C ALA A 80 8.34 1.58 0.92
N SER A 81 8.90 2.25 1.92
CA SER A 81 10.13 1.81 2.59
C SER A 81 9.98 1.91 4.10
N ALA A 82 10.45 0.88 4.80
CA ALA A 82 10.58 0.84 6.26
C ALA A 82 11.98 1.28 6.75
N HIS A 83 12.78 1.87 5.87
CA HIS A 83 14.08 2.43 6.23
C HIS A 83 13.91 3.71 7.05
N ASN A 84 14.76 3.93 8.04
CA ASN A 84 14.78 5.15 8.84
C ASN A 84 15.51 6.24 8.04
N PHE A 85 14.79 7.26 7.57
CA PHE A 85 15.35 8.40 6.82
C PHE A 85 15.65 9.63 7.70
N GLY A 86 15.65 9.48 9.03
CA GLY A 86 15.67 10.58 9.99
C GLY A 86 14.32 11.30 10.07
N ALA A 87 14.22 12.35 10.89
CA ALA A 87 12.97 13.08 11.11
C ALA A 87 12.44 13.75 9.81
N PRO A 88 11.14 13.63 9.47
CA PRO A 88 10.04 13.02 10.22
C PRO A 88 9.65 11.58 9.76
N PHE A 89 10.60 10.84 9.19
CA PHE A 89 10.42 9.54 8.55
C PHE A 89 11.28 8.44 9.21
N GLU A 90 11.36 8.44 10.55
CA GLU A 90 12.17 7.48 11.31
C GLU A 90 11.66 6.04 11.23
N GLN A 91 10.35 5.87 10.98
CA GLN A 91 9.73 4.59 10.65
C GLN A 91 9.62 4.36 9.13
N GLY A 92 10.25 5.21 8.31
CA GLY A 92 10.04 5.21 6.87
C GLY A 92 8.72 5.82 6.44
N LEU A 93 8.34 5.54 5.18
CA LEU A 93 7.37 6.33 4.44
C LEU A 93 6.74 5.56 3.27
N VAL A 94 5.62 6.09 2.80
CA VAL A 94 4.95 5.71 1.55
C VAL A 94 4.99 6.92 0.60
N VAL A 95 5.39 6.71 -0.65
CA VAL A 95 5.37 7.73 -1.71
C VAL A 95 4.22 7.43 -2.67
N ALA A 96 3.36 8.42 -2.93
CA ALA A 96 2.32 8.33 -3.96
C ALA A 96 2.54 9.42 -5.02
N MET A 97 2.37 9.07 -6.30
CA MET A 97 2.23 10.04 -7.39
C MET A 97 0.93 10.83 -7.22
N ASN A 98 0.95 12.13 -7.52
CA ASN A 98 -0.22 13.02 -7.44
C ASN A 98 -0.37 13.81 -8.75
N SER A 99 -1.43 13.51 -9.50
CA SER A 99 -1.68 14.03 -10.86
C SER A 99 -2.00 15.52 -10.85
N GLU A 100 -3.02 15.97 -10.10
CA GLU A 100 -3.40 17.39 -9.98
C GLU A 100 -2.19 18.30 -9.67
N GLY A 101 -1.39 17.92 -8.66
CA GLY A 101 -0.23 18.71 -8.21
C GLY A 101 1.07 18.45 -8.98
N ARG A 102 1.08 17.49 -9.92
CA ARG A 102 2.26 17.05 -10.70
C ARG A 102 3.49 16.79 -9.83
N ASN A 103 3.28 16.16 -8.68
CA ASN A 103 4.31 15.96 -7.65
C ASN A 103 4.15 14.59 -6.97
N PHE A 104 4.91 14.36 -5.91
CA PHE A 104 4.80 13.16 -5.08
C PHE A 104 4.47 13.55 -3.65
N TRP A 105 3.50 12.85 -3.06
CA TRP A 105 3.16 13.00 -1.64
C TRP A 105 3.92 11.95 -0.83
N LEU A 106 4.45 12.37 0.32
CA LEU A 106 5.16 11.51 1.27
C LEU A 106 4.30 11.36 2.52
N TYR A 107 3.82 10.13 2.78
CA TYR A 107 3.09 9.78 3.98
C TYR A 107 4.02 9.12 4.98
N ARG A 108 4.08 9.64 6.21
CA ARG A 108 4.87 9.04 7.29
C ARG A 108 4.27 7.70 7.68
N TRP A 109 5.09 6.64 7.76
CA TRP A 109 4.57 5.34 8.18
C TRP A 109 3.96 5.39 9.60
N ALA A 110 4.52 6.22 10.48
CA ALA A 110 4.03 6.40 11.85
C ALA A 110 2.56 6.85 11.95
N ASP A 111 2.02 7.58 10.97
CA ASP A 111 0.60 7.97 10.95
C ASP A 111 -0.30 6.79 10.55
N ILE A 112 0.17 5.98 9.60
CA ILE A 112 -0.49 4.77 9.12
C ILE A 112 -0.50 3.69 10.22
N GLU A 113 0.63 3.51 10.92
CA GLU A 113 0.74 2.60 12.07
C GLU A 113 -0.22 2.99 13.21
N GLN A 114 -0.33 4.27 13.53
CA GLN A 114 -1.31 4.76 14.50
C GLN A 114 -2.77 4.49 14.07
N ALA A 115 -3.09 4.63 12.79
CA ALA A 115 -4.42 4.34 12.26
C ALA A 115 -4.73 2.83 12.32
N LEU A 116 -3.77 1.97 11.98
CA LEU A 116 -3.87 0.51 12.13
C LEU A 116 -4.09 0.10 13.59
N ALA A 117 -3.31 0.67 14.52
CA ALA A 117 -3.42 0.37 15.95
C ALA A 117 -4.76 0.82 16.57
N LYS A 118 -5.38 1.90 16.05
CA LYS A 118 -6.72 2.35 16.48
C LYS A 118 -7.82 1.41 16.02
N ARG A 119 -7.72 0.80 14.84
CA ARG A 119 -8.71 -0.15 14.30
C ARG A 119 -8.60 -1.57 14.87
N ALA A 120 -7.49 -1.88 15.55
CA ALA A 120 -7.28 -3.16 16.24
C ALA A 120 -7.83 -3.20 17.68
N ARG A 121 -8.49 -2.12 18.13
CA ARG A 121 -9.16 -2.00 19.43
C ARG A 121 -10.68 -2.01 19.26
#